data_AF-A0A660DYV7-F1
#
_entry.id   AF-A0A660DYV7-F1
#
_cell.length_a   1.000
_cell.length_b   1.000
_cell.length_c   1.000
_cell.angle_alpha   90.00
_cell.angle_beta   90.00
_cell.angle_gamma   90.00
#
_symmetry.space_group_name_H-M   'P 1'
#
loop_
_entity.id
_entity.type
_entity.pdbx_description
1 polymer ?
#
loop_
_entity_poly.entity_id
_entity_poly.type
_entity_poly.pdbx_seq_one_letter_code
_entity_poly.pdbx_strand_id
1 'polypeptide(L)'
;MKKTRYFLKGAIAEQRWLAKQAQRGWQLVAIQKNQYHFVAQRQPQLWQAEYVPTATVTAQADLFANLLTYTDEQTAMTAVYTPAPATARLVTADAPQRLKVYRYARDRAINWLNAWVIGVWLLMCAAVVGSAQAPVSLANTTLLLSGLGIGAGIMLLGLVTCGRLVLRYHRQVRILVQRTDDTKHSWQPTFHIQFHHQDLAPDTERLASLGKWLMTMQNQKGDYWFDLRTTLSAHELQAELQKYLKQTDFTVVSFLGVYS
;
A
#
# COMPACT_ATOMS: atom_id res chain seq x y z
N MET A 1 -10.72 4.61 30.36
CA MET A 1 -9.54 3.78 30.05
C MET A 1 -8.78 4.39 28.87
N LYS A 2 -7.45 4.50 28.93
CA LYS A 2 -6.61 4.97 27.80
C LYS A 2 -5.82 3.80 27.20
N LYS A 3 -5.71 3.73 25.87
CA LYS A 3 -4.88 2.75 25.17
C LYS A 3 -4.04 3.43 24.09
N THR A 4 -2.76 3.07 24.00
CA THR A 4 -1.87 3.55 22.93
C THR A 4 -1.73 2.48 21.86
N ARG A 5 -2.07 2.82 20.61
CA ARG A 5 -1.92 1.93 19.45
C ARG A 5 -1.54 2.73 18.20
N TYR A 6 -0.61 2.19 17.43
CA TYR A 6 -0.19 2.75 16.15
C TYR A 6 -1.02 2.10 15.05
N PHE A 7 -2.08 2.79 14.63
CA PHE A 7 -2.87 2.41 13.46
C PHE A 7 -2.97 3.60 12.52
N LEU A 8 -3.08 3.30 11.23
CA LEU A 8 -3.63 4.25 10.28
C LEU A 8 -5.10 4.50 10.67
N LYS A 9 -5.43 5.75 11.01
CA LYS A 9 -6.77 6.16 11.43
C LYS A 9 -7.75 5.98 10.30
N GLY A 10 -8.89 5.36 10.55
CA GLY A 10 -9.89 4.94 9.56
C GLY A 10 -9.62 3.59 8.89
N ALA A 11 -8.48 2.93 9.16
CA ALA A 11 -8.12 1.69 8.51
C ALA A 11 -8.93 0.49 9.01
N ILE A 12 -9.10 -0.52 8.14
CA ILE A 12 -9.77 -1.80 8.49
C ILE A 12 -9.13 -2.45 9.73
N ALA A 13 -7.81 -2.28 9.90
CA ALA A 13 -7.05 -2.75 11.05
C ALA A 13 -7.59 -2.20 12.37
N GLU A 14 -7.78 -0.89 12.39
CA GLU A 14 -8.23 -0.13 13.55
C GLU A 14 -9.69 -0.43 13.82
N GLN A 15 -10.56 -0.41 12.79
CA GLN A 15 -11.97 -0.73 12.93
C GLN A 15 -12.19 -2.12 13.55
N ARG A 16 -11.45 -3.14 13.11
CA ARG A 16 -11.51 -4.49 13.71
C ARG A 16 -11.07 -4.48 15.17
N TRP A 17 -10.07 -3.67 15.52
CA TRP A 17 -9.60 -3.55 16.89
C TRP A 17 -10.61 -2.79 17.78
N LEU A 18 -11.23 -1.73 17.27
CA LEU A 18 -12.29 -0.97 17.92
C LEU A 18 -13.53 -1.82 18.14
N ALA A 19 -13.94 -2.62 17.15
CA ALA A 19 -15.03 -3.59 17.30
C ALA A 19 -14.78 -4.59 18.44
N LYS A 20 -13.53 -5.07 18.59
CA LYS A 20 -13.14 -5.91 19.73
C LYS A 20 -13.17 -5.18 21.07
N GLN A 21 -12.99 -3.86 21.10
CA GLN A 21 -13.15 -3.07 22.34
C GLN A 21 -14.63 -2.90 22.68
N ALA A 22 -15.47 -2.61 21.69
CA ALA A 22 -16.92 -2.52 21.85
C ALA A 22 -17.51 -3.85 22.38
N GLN A 23 -17.09 -5.00 21.84
CA GLN A 23 -17.49 -6.31 22.35
C GLN A 23 -17.11 -6.56 23.82
N ARG A 24 -16.12 -5.84 24.34
CA ARG A 24 -15.67 -5.91 25.74
C ARG A 24 -16.32 -4.86 26.64
N GLY A 25 -17.37 -4.17 26.17
CA GLY A 25 -18.05 -3.14 26.96
C GLY A 25 -17.42 -1.73 26.86
N TRP A 26 -16.46 -1.50 25.96
CA TRP A 26 -15.73 -0.24 25.87
C TRP A 26 -16.14 0.59 24.66
N GLN A 27 -16.71 1.77 24.91
CA GLN A 27 -17.06 2.76 23.90
C GLN A 27 -15.90 3.72 23.67
N LEU A 28 -15.56 3.95 22.40
CA LEU A 28 -14.59 4.98 22.02
C LEU A 28 -15.22 6.38 22.15
N VAL A 29 -14.54 7.30 22.82
CA VAL A 29 -15.02 8.68 23.08
C VAL A 29 -14.10 9.74 22.49
N ALA A 30 -12.79 9.48 22.44
CA ALA A 30 -11.84 10.41 21.84
C ALA A 30 -10.63 9.69 21.24
N ILE A 31 -10.05 10.31 20.21
CA ILE A 31 -8.79 9.91 19.59
C ILE A 31 -7.87 11.11 19.60
N GLN A 32 -6.68 10.94 20.17
CA GLN A 32 -5.62 11.96 20.15
C GLN A 32 -4.34 11.31 19.65
N LYS A 33 -3.96 11.59 18.40
CA LYS A 33 -2.82 10.93 17.74
C LYS A 33 -2.91 9.40 17.90
N ASN A 34 -1.97 8.77 18.60
CA ASN A 34 -1.95 7.31 18.81
C ASN A 34 -2.68 6.84 20.08
N GLN A 35 -3.32 7.75 20.81
CA GLN A 35 -4.05 7.47 22.03
C GLN A 35 -5.55 7.38 21.77
N TYR A 36 -6.17 6.36 22.34
CA TYR A 36 -7.61 6.09 22.25
C TYR A 36 -8.19 6.11 23.65
N HIS A 37 -9.26 6.87 23.82
CA HIS A 37 -9.94 7.07 25.08
C HIS A 37 -11.26 6.33 25.06
N PHE A 38 -11.44 5.43 26.01
CA PHE A 38 -12.61 4.59 26.15
C PHE A 38 -13.34 4.84 27.46
N VAL A 39 -14.66 4.73 27.42
CA VAL A 39 -15.54 4.69 28.59
C VAL A 39 -16.31 3.38 28.60
N ALA A 40 -16.57 2.83 29.78
CA ALA A 40 -17.37 1.62 29.90
C ALA A 40 -18.84 1.96 29.63
N GLN A 41 -19.50 1.19 28.77
CA GLN A 41 -20.90 1.41 28.40
C GLN A 41 -21.63 0.07 28.31
N ARG A 42 -22.90 0.06 28.74
CA ARG A 42 -23.74 -1.16 28.74
C ARG A 42 -24.04 -1.67 27.33
N GLN A 43 -24.21 -0.75 26.37
CA GLN A 43 -24.42 -1.05 24.95
C GLN A 43 -23.46 -0.22 24.11
N PRO A 44 -22.20 -0.67 23.92
CA PRO A 44 -21.24 0.01 23.08
C PRO A 44 -21.66 -0.04 21.61
N GLN A 45 -21.53 1.08 20.92
CA GLN A 45 -21.81 1.17 19.50
C GLN A 45 -20.58 0.77 18.68
N LEU A 46 -20.81 0.07 17.58
CA LEU A 46 -19.76 -0.20 16.60
C LEU A 46 -19.56 1.05 15.76
N TRP A 47 -18.32 1.51 15.67
CA TRP A 47 -17.97 2.64 14.82
C TRP A 47 -17.46 2.14 13.48
N GLN A 48 -18.01 2.69 12.40
CA GLN A 48 -17.43 2.62 11.07
C GLN A 48 -16.70 3.94 10.79
N ALA A 49 -15.52 3.86 10.18
CA ALA A 49 -14.74 5.05 9.84
C ALA A 49 -14.71 5.30 8.33
N GLU A 50 -14.95 6.54 7.94
CA GLU A 50 -15.02 7.05 6.57
C GLU A 50 -14.01 8.17 6.38
N TYR A 51 -13.42 8.28 5.20
CA TYR A 51 -12.50 9.38 4.89
C TYR A 51 -13.22 10.49 4.15
N VAL A 52 -13.12 11.71 4.69
CA VAL A 52 -13.70 12.91 4.13
C VAL A 52 -12.59 13.95 3.97
N PRO A 53 -12.56 14.75 2.88
CA PRO A 53 -11.64 15.88 2.81
C PRO A 53 -11.85 16.83 3.98
N THR A 54 -10.76 17.28 4.62
CA THR A 54 -10.86 18.18 5.78
C THR A 54 -11.63 19.45 5.44
N ALA A 55 -11.47 19.98 4.22
CA ALA A 55 -12.21 21.13 3.73
C ALA A 55 -13.75 20.93 3.75
N THR A 56 -14.22 19.71 3.45
CA THR A 56 -15.64 19.37 3.50
C THR A 56 -16.14 19.31 4.94
N VAL A 57 -15.35 18.73 5.86
CA VAL A 57 -15.69 18.69 7.29
C VAL A 57 -15.78 20.10 7.87
N THR A 58 -14.87 20.99 7.51
CA THR A 58 -14.92 22.39 7.94
C THR A 58 -16.08 23.16 7.32
N ALA A 59 -16.40 22.92 6.05
CA ALA A 59 -17.49 23.60 5.37
C ALA A 59 -18.88 23.14 5.86
N GLN A 60 -18.98 21.92 6.38
CA GLN A 60 -20.22 21.31 6.84
C GLN A 60 -20.12 20.91 8.32
N ALA A 61 -19.53 21.79 9.15
CA ALA A 61 -19.23 21.50 10.55
C ALA A 61 -20.45 20.99 11.34
N ASP A 62 -21.65 21.52 11.05
CA ASP A 62 -22.90 21.13 11.70
C ASP A 62 -23.24 19.64 11.51
N LEU A 63 -22.94 19.07 10.33
CA LEU A 63 -23.17 17.64 10.04
C LEU A 63 -22.22 16.73 10.81
N PHE A 64 -21.04 17.23 11.20
CA PHE A 64 -19.98 16.46 11.85
C PHE A 64 -19.81 16.77 13.35
N ALA A 65 -20.51 17.77 13.89
CA ALA A 65 -20.30 18.30 15.24
C ALA A 65 -20.42 17.24 16.36
N ASN A 66 -21.32 16.26 16.18
CA ASN A 66 -21.58 15.20 17.16
C ASN A 66 -20.83 13.90 16.88
N LEU A 67 -19.94 13.90 15.90
CA LEU A 67 -19.20 12.72 15.48
C LEU A 67 -17.76 12.80 15.96
N LEU A 68 -17.22 11.63 16.27
CA LEU A 68 -15.81 11.51 16.52
C LEU A 68 -15.08 11.69 15.19
N THR A 69 -14.14 12.63 15.16
CA THR A 69 -13.32 12.91 13.98
C THR A 69 -11.84 12.88 14.33
N TYR A 70 -11.02 12.52 13.36
CA TYR A 70 -9.57 12.62 13.44
C TYR A 70 -9.03 13.21 12.15
N THR A 71 -8.40 14.37 12.23
CA THR A 71 -7.80 15.04 11.07
C THR A 71 -6.34 14.63 10.92
N ASP A 72 -5.99 14.17 9.73
CA ASP A 72 -4.61 13.98 9.30
C ASP A 72 -4.18 15.15 8.42
N GLU A 73 -3.36 16.04 9.00
CA GLU A 73 -2.84 17.23 8.35
C GLU A 73 -1.99 16.89 7.11
N GLN A 74 -1.32 15.74 7.11
CA GLN A 74 -0.40 15.38 6.01
C GLN A 74 -1.15 14.97 4.73
N THR A 75 -2.34 14.39 4.86
CA THR A 75 -3.15 13.96 3.72
C THR A 75 -4.30 14.92 3.41
N ALA A 76 -4.52 15.93 4.27
CA ALA A 76 -5.69 16.80 4.29
C ALA A 76 -7.01 16.02 4.30
N MET A 77 -7.01 14.88 5.01
CA MET A 77 -8.15 13.98 5.15
C MET A 77 -8.53 13.86 6.62
N THR A 78 -9.83 13.75 6.86
CA THR A 78 -10.41 13.53 8.18
C THR A 78 -11.07 12.16 8.20
N ALA A 79 -10.68 11.31 9.14
CA ALA A 79 -11.38 10.08 9.44
C ALA A 79 -12.58 10.42 10.35
N VAL A 80 -13.79 10.29 9.80
CA VAL A 80 -15.05 10.49 10.51
C VAL A 80 -15.54 9.13 10.97
N TYR A 81 -15.86 9.00 12.26
CA TYR A 81 -16.41 7.78 12.82
C TYR A 81 -17.92 7.97 12.96
N THR A 82 -18.69 7.07 12.34
CA THR A 82 -20.15 7.03 12.45
C THR A 82 -20.60 5.74 13.15
N PRO A 83 -21.68 5.77 13.95
CA PRO A 83 -22.28 4.55 14.49
C PRO A 83 -22.80 3.66 13.35
N ALA A 84 -22.50 2.37 13.39
CA ALA A 84 -23.11 1.38 12.50
C ALA A 84 -24.60 1.17 12.89
N PRO A 85 -25.52 0.88 11.95
CA PRO A 85 -25.31 0.21 10.65
C PRO A 85 -25.04 1.13 9.45
N ALA A 86 -24.69 0.53 8.29
CA ALA A 86 -24.29 1.21 7.05
C ALA A 86 -25.35 2.16 6.43
N THR A 87 -26.58 2.18 6.94
CA THR A 87 -27.60 3.17 6.59
C THR A 87 -27.37 4.53 7.24
N ALA A 88 -26.50 4.61 8.26
CA ALA A 88 -26.07 5.84 8.92
C ALA A 88 -24.76 6.42 8.34
N ARG A 89 -24.33 5.93 7.18
CA ARG A 89 -23.14 6.47 6.49
C ARG A 89 -23.40 7.87 5.99
N LEU A 90 -22.43 8.75 6.21
CA LEU A 90 -22.47 10.12 5.69
C LEU A 90 -21.84 10.19 4.31
N VAL A 91 -20.90 9.30 4.02
CA VAL A 91 -20.24 9.20 2.71
C VAL A 91 -20.51 7.83 2.10
N THR A 92 -21.30 7.81 1.04
CA THR A 92 -21.68 6.59 0.30
C THR A 92 -20.53 5.99 -0.52
N ALA A 93 -19.48 6.76 -0.84
CA ALA A 93 -18.33 6.30 -1.61
C ALA A 93 -17.00 6.99 -1.21
N ASP A 94 -16.35 6.51 -0.15
CA ASP A 94 -15.07 7.06 0.35
C ASP A 94 -13.81 6.38 -0.25
N ALA A 95 -13.99 5.50 -1.24
CA ALA A 95 -12.91 4.68 -1.79
C ALA A 95 -11.76 5.52 -2.40
N PRO A 96 -12.00 6.61 -3.15
CA PRO A 96 -10.92 7.48 -3.65
C PRO A 96 -10.12 8.17 -2.53
N GLN A 97 -10.81 8.67 -1.49
CA GLN A 97 -10.19 9.32 -0.35
C GLN A 97 -9.36 8.31 0.45
N ARG A 98 -9.92 7.13 0.69
CA ARG A 98 -9.23 6.00 1.32
C ARG A 98 -7.98 5.60 0.53
N LEU A 99 -8.05 5.53 -0.80
CA LEU A 99 -6.90 5.23 -1.65
C LEU A 99 -5.77 6.25 -1.45
N LYS A 100 -6.08 7.55 -1.41
CA LYS A 100 -5.08 8.61 -1.16
C LYS A 100 -4.38 8.43 0.19
N VAL A 101 -5.13 8.16 1.25
CA VAL A 101 -4.57 7.94 2.59
C VAL A 101 -3.68 6.68 2.64
N TYR A 102 -4.11 5.58 2.02
CA TYR A 102 -3.34 4.34 1.99
C TYR A 102 -2.07 4.43 1.13
N ARG A 103 -2.09 5.18 0.01
CA ARG A 103 -0.89 5.47 -0.78
C ARG A 103 0.13 6.22 0.06
N TYR A 104 -0.29 7.30 0.71
CA TYR A 104 0.59 8.07 1.59
C TYR A 104 1.18 7.23 2.73
N ALA A 105 0.35 6.42 3.40
CA ALA A 105 0.80 5.55 4.48
C ALA A 105 1.81 4.48 4.02
N ARG A 106 1.61 3.92 2.82
CA ARG A 106 2.55 2.98 2.20
C ARG A 106 3.89 3.65 1.93
N ASP A 107 3.87 4.82 1.28
CA ASP A 107 5.10 5.51 0.87
C ASP A 107 5.89 5.97 2.11
N ARG A 108 5.19 6.48 3.13
CA ARG A 108 5.81 6.79 4.43
C ARG A 108 6.43 5.55 5.09
N ALA A 109 5.78 4.39 5.03
CA ALA A 109 6.31 3.15 5.59
C ALA A 109 7.56 2.67 4.84
N ILE A 110 7.61 2.81 3.51
CA ILE A 110 8.79 2.51 2.69
C ILE A 110 9.94 3.46 3.05
N ASN A 111 9.67 4.76 3.17
CA ASN A 111 10.68 5.74 3.55
C ASN A 111 11.24 5.48 4.95
N TRP A 112 10.39 5.07 5.89
CA TRP A 112 10.83 4.72 7.24
C TRP A 112 11.68 3.45 7.26
N LEU A 113 11.31 2.44 6.45
CA LEU A 113 12.12 1.24 6.25
C LEU A 113 13.50 1.59 5.68
N ASN A 114 13.53 2.42 4.63
CA ASN A 114 14.79 2.85 4.01
C ASN A 114 15.67 3.61 5.01
N ALA A 115 15.09 4.56 5.74
CA ALA A 115 15.81 5.32 6.77
C ALA A 115 16.37 4.41 7.88
N TRP A 116 15.60 3.40 8.31
CA TRP A 116 16.06 2.41 9.30
C TRP A 116 17.25 1.62 8.79
N VAL A 117 17.14 1.04 7.58
CA VAL A 117 18.20 0.21 6.98
C VAL A 117 19.46 1.04 6.76
N ILE A 118 19.34 2.24 6.18
CA ILE A 118 20.47 3.15 5.95
C ILE A 118 21.09 3.57 7.28
N GLY A 119 20.28 3.91 8.29
CA GLY A 119 20.78 4.31 9.60
C GLY A 119 21.60 3.22 10.28
N VAL A 120 21.09 1.98 10.31
CA VAL A 120 21.83 0.84 10.88
C VAL A 120 23.10 0.54 10.08
N TRP A 121 23.02 0.61 8.74
CA TRP A 121 24.16 0.40 7.86
C TRP A 121 25.27 1.44 8.11
N LEU A 122 24.92 2.73 8.21
CA LEU A 122 25.88 3.79 8.51
C LEU A 122 26.55 3.62 9.88
N LEU A 123 25.80 3.16 10.89
CA LEU A 123 26.36 2.83 12.20
C LEU A 123 27.37 1.67 12.12
N MET A 124 27.07 0.64 11.33
CA MET A 124 28.00 -0.47 11.10
C MET A 124 29.26 0.01 10.36
N CYS A 125 29.12 0.86 9.35
CA CYS A 125 30.27 1.48 8.67
C CYS A 125 31.13 2.31 9.64
N ALA A 126 30.50 3.13 10.49
CA ALA A 126 31.21 3.90 11.50
C ALA A 126 31.97 3.01 12.50
N ALA A 127 31.38 1.87 12.91
CA ALA A 127 32.04 0.89 13.77
C ALA A 127 33.27 0.28 13.09
N VAL A 128 33.19 -0.06 11.80
CA VAL A 128 34.33 -0.57 11.02
C VAL A 128 35.44 0.48 10.93
N VAL A 129 35.11 1.72 10.55
CA VAL A 129 36.08 2.81 10.43
C VAL A 129 36.74 3.13 11.79
N GLY A 130 35.97 3.17 12.86
CA GLY A 130 36.49 3.39 14.21
C GLY A 130 37.40 2.25 14.67
N SER A 131 37.04 1.01 14.37
CA SER A 131 37.87 -0.15 14.70
C SER A 131 39.20 -0.21 13.95
N ALA A 132 39.27 0.38 12.74
CA ALA A 132 40.49 0.43 11.95
C ALA A 132 41.59 1.31 12.59
N GLN A 133 41.21 2.21 13.50
CA GLN A 133 42.14 3.05 14.26
C GLN A 133 42.56 2.42 15.60
N ALA A 134 41.90 1.34 16.01
CA ALA A 134 42.19 0.65 17.27
C ALA A 134 43.33 -0.37 17.07
N PRO A 135 44.14 -0.65 18.12
CA PRO A 135 45.14 -1.70 18.04
C PRO A 135 44.49 -3.06 17.77
N VAL A 136 45.09 -3.83 16.88
CA VAL A 136 44.61 -5.17 16.52
C VAL A 136 44.79 -6.10 17.72
N SER A 137 43.68 -6.44 18.37
CA SER A 137 43.63 -7.36 19.50
C SER A 137 42.41 -8.28 19.36
N LEU A 138 42.51 -9.48 19.94
CA LEU A 138 41.40 -10.44 19.93
C LEU A 138 40.11 -9.83 20.54
N ALA A 139 40.26 -9.01 21.58
CA ALA A 139 39.15 -8.30 22.22
C ALA A 139 38.48 -7.29 21.28
N ASN A 140 39.25 -6.46 20.58
CA ASN A 140 38.69 -5.46 19.65
C ASN A 140 38.02 -6.12 18.43
N THR A 141 38.62 -7.18 17.90
CA THR A 141 38.07 -7.92 16.75
C THR A 141 36.77 -8.65 17.12
N THR A 142 36.71 -9.28 18.30
CA THR A 142 35.48 -9.95 18.76
C THR A 142 34.37 -8.95 19.08
N LEU A 143 34.70 -7.79 19.64
CA LEU A 143 33.75 -6.70 19.87
C LEU A 143 33.20 -6.12 18.56
N LEU A 144 34.04 -5.92 17.55
CA LEU A 144 33.59 -5.48 16.22
C LEU A 144 32.64 -6.51 15.58
N LEU A 145 33.04 -7.79 15.53
CA LEU A 145 32.25 -8.84 14.90
C LEU A 145 30.90 -9.04 15.59
N SER A 146 30.88 -9.01 16.92
CA SER A 146 29.62 -9.08 17.68
C SER A 146 28.75 -7.85 17.43
N GLY A 147 29.32 -6.64 17.40
CA GLY A 147 28.63 -5.41 17.04
C GLY A 147 28.02 -5.45 15.63
N LEU A 148 28.76 -5.96 14.64
CA LEU A 148 28.27 -6.16 13.28
C LEU A 148 27.15 -7.21 13.21
N GLY A 149 27.29 -8.31 13.95
CA GLY A 149 26.26 -9.35 14.05
C GLY A 149 24.96 -8.81 14.66
N ILE A 150 25.05 -8.01 15.73
CA ILE A 150 23.91 -7.33 16.33
C ILE A 150 23.29 -6.34 15.34
N GLY A 151 24.11 -5.54 14.66
CA GLY A 151 23.66 -4.59 13.63
C GLY A 151 22.88 -5.28 12.51
N ALA A 152 23.40 -6.39 11.98
CA ALA A 152 22.73 -7.20 10.97
C ALA A 152 21.40 -7.76 11.49
N GLY A 153 21.36 -8.26 12.73
CA GLY A 153 20.14 -8.73 13.38
C GLY A 153 19.07 -7.63 13.52
N ILE A 154 19.47 -6.43 13.94
CA ILE A 154 18.58 -5.25 14.06
C ILE A 154 18.05 -4.83 12.67
N MET A 155 18.90 -4.86 11.65
CA MET A 155 18.50 -4.56 10.27
C MET A 155 17.44 -5.56 9.77
N LEU A 156 17.67 -6.85 9.96
CA LEU A 156 16.72 -7.91 9.61
C LEU A 156 15.39 -7.76 10.35
N LEU A 157 15.43 -7.44 11.65
CA LEU A 157 14.22 -7.21 12.44
C LEU A 157 13.42 -6.02 11.91
N GLY A 158 14.09 -4.92 11.54
CA GLY A 158 13.47 -3.77 10.89
C GLY A 158 12.84 -4.12 9.53
N LEU A 159 13.57 -4.86 8.68
CA LEU A 159 13.10 -5.34 7.37
C LEU A 159 11.84 -6.19 7.50
N VAL A 160 11.82 -7.16 8.41
CA VAL A 160 10.67 -8.06 8.59
C VAL A 160 9.46 -7.30 9.15
N THR A 161 9.66 -6.43 10.15
CA THR A 161 8.56 -5.70 10.81
C THR A 161 7.97 -4.63 9.89
N CYS A 162 8.80 -3.77 9.29
CA CYS A 162 8.34 -2.72 8.37
C CYS A 162 7.89 -3.31 7.04
N GLY A 163 8.56 -4.34 6.53
CA GLY A 163 8.16 -5.05 5.31
C GLY A 163 6.76 -5.64 5.40
N ARG A 164 6.40 -6.26 6.54
CA ARG A 164 5.02 -6.72 6.79
C ARG A 164 4.01 -5.58 6.78
N LEU A 165 4.35 -4.42 7.34
CA LEU A 165 3.49 -3.24 7.33
C LEU A 165 3.28 -2.70 5.91
N VAL A 166 4.37 -2.56 5.14
CA VAL A 166 4.36 -2.13 3.74
C VAL A 166 3.50 -3.06 2.90
N LEU A 167 3.69 -4.38 3.01
CA LEU A 167 2.89 -5.38 2.28
C LEU A 167 1.40 -5.26 2.59
N ARG A 168 1.05 -5.01 3.86
CA ARG A 168 -0.34 -4.82 4.26
C ARG A 168 -0.95 -3.59 3.60
N TYR A 169 -0.26 -2.46 3.60
CA TYR A 169 -0.75 -1.25 2.95
C TYR A 169 -0.79 -1.39 1.43
N HIS A 170 0.22 -2.03 0.83
CA HIS A 170 0.28 -2.31 -0.59
C HIS A 170 -0.92 -3.14 -1.06
N ARG A 171 -1.29 -4.20 -0.33
CA ARG A 171 -2.49 -5.01 -0.64
C ARG A 171 -3.77 -4.18 -0.63
N GLN A 172 -3.92 -3.26 0.33
CA GLN A 172 -5.09 -2.38 0.41
C GLN A 172 -5.11 -1.35 -0.74
N VAL A 173 -3.95 -0.77 -1.07
CA VAL A 173 -3.81 0.11 -2.24
C VAL A 173 -4.23 -0.62 -3.52
N ARG A 174 -3.77 -1.85 -3.74
CA ARG A 174 -4.14 -2.64 -4.93
C ARG A 174 -5.65 -2.87 -5.03
N ILE A 175 -6.29 -3.29 -3.94
CA ILE A 175 -7.76 -3.49 -3.91
C ILE A 175 -8.50 -2.17 -4.20
N LEU A 176 -8.01 -1.05 -3.65
CA LEU A 176 -8.64 0.25 -3.84
C LEU A 176 -8.45 0.79 -5.26
N VAL A 177 -7.26 0.62 -5.85
CA VAL A 177 -7.01 0.99 -7.26
C VAL A 177 -7.95 0.23 -8.19
N GLN A 178 -8.15 -1.07 -7.98
CA GLN A 178 -9.11 -1.87 -8.76
C GLN A 178 -10.56 -1.37 -8.62
N ARG A 179 -10.93 -0.78 -7.49
CA ARG A 179 -12.29 -0.29 -7.23
C ARG A 179 -12.54 1.13 -7.74
N THR A 180 -11.51 1.97 -7.75
CA THR A 180 -11.64 3.39 -8.11
C THR A 180 -11.19 3.67 -9.53
N ASP A 181 -10.62 2.68 -10.22
CA ASP A 181 -9.95 2.80 -11.52
C ASP A 181 -8.90 3.94 -11.58
N ASP A 182 -8.39 4.32 -10.40
CA ASP A 182 -7.46 5.43 -10.28
C ASP A 182 -6.04 4.92 -10.47
N THR A 183 -5.60 4.93 -11.73
CA THR A 183 -4.26 4.48 -12.14
C THR A 183 -3.20 5.59 -12.12
N LYS A 184 -3.54 6.84 -11.76
CA LYS A 184 -2.67 8.03 -11.94
C LYS A 184 -1.30 7.93 -11.27
N HIS A 185 -1.16 7.13 -10.20
CA HIS A 185 0.10 6.97 -9.45
C HIS A 185 0.39 5.52 -9.04
N SER A 186 -0.22 4.54 -9.71
CA SER A 186 0.12 3.14 -9.53
C SER A 186 1.14 2.72 -10.58
N TRP A 187 2.25 2.12 -10.16
CA TRP A 187 3.10 1.35 -11.07
C TRP A 187 2.24 0.29 -11.76
N GLN A 188 2.15 0.39 -13.08
CA GLN A 188 1.50 -0.61 -13.92
C GLN A 188 2.58 -1.60 -14.36
N PRO A 189 2.45 -2.91 -14.07
CA PRO A 189 3.35 -3.89 -14.64
C PRO A 189 3.36 -3.79 -16.16
N THR A 190 4.56 -3.84 -16.74
CA THR A 190 4.76 -3.97 -18.18
C THR A 190 4.74 -5.46 -18.51
N PHE A 191 3.79 -5.88 -19.33
CA PHE A 191 3.77 -7.20 -19.94
C PHE A 191 4.34 -7.12 -21.34
N HIS A 192 5.12 -8.11 -21.74
CA HIS A 192 5.62 -8.23 -23.10
C HIS A 192 4.68 -9.17 -23.86
N ILE A 193 4.02 -8.67 -24.89
CA ILE A 193 3.07 -9.44 -25.68
C ILE A 193 3.69 -9.62 -27.05
N GLN A 194 3.87 -10.88 -27.43
CA GLN A 194 4.28 -11.25 -28.77
C GLN A 194 3.03 -11.62 -29.58
N PHE A 195 2.84 -10.99 -30.72
CA PHE A 195 1.89 -11.44 -31.73
C PHE A 195 2.66 -12.21 -32.80
N HIS A 196 2.21 -13.42 -33.09
CA HIS A 196 2.88 -14.34 -34.01
C HIS A 196 2.29 -14.22 -35.40
N HIS A 197 3.15 -14.25 -36.42
CA HIS A 197 2.78 -14.42 -37.83
C HIS A 197 1.62 -13.52 -38.31
N GLN A 198 1.70 -12.22 -38.02
CA GLN A 198 0.71 -11.25 -38.47
C GLN A 198 1.15 -10.62 -39.81
N ASP A 199 0.21 -10.55 -40.77
CA ASP A 199 0.44 -9.90 -42.07
C ASP A 199 0.50 -8.36 -41.96
N LEU A 200 -0.14 -7.80 -40.93
CA LEU A 200 -0.26 -6.37 -40.65
C LEU A 200 0.00 -6.10 -39.17
N ALA A 201 0.47 -4.89 -38.85
CA ALA A 201 0.68 -4.48 -37.47
C ALA A 201 -0.64 -4.61 -36.67
N PRO A 202 -0.62 -5.26 -35.49
CA PRO A 202 -1.81 -5.41 -34.67
C PRO A 202 -2.46 -4.07 -34.34
N ASP A 203 -3.77 -3.96 -34.54
CA ASP A 203 -4.56 -2.77 -34.23
C ASP A 203 -4.70 -2.60 -32.72
N THR A 204 -3.70 -1.94 -32.11
CA THR A 204 -3.67 -1.66 -30.68
C THR A 204 -4.69 -0.62 -30.24
N GLU A 205 -5.33 0.13 -31.15
CA GLU A 205 -6.37 1.10 -30.80
C GLU A 205 -7.64 0.37 -30.32
N ARG A 206 -7.97 -0.77 -30.93
CA ARG A 206 -9.06 -1.65 -30.47
C ARG A 206 -8.80 -2.27 -29.10
N LEU A 207 -7.54 -2.33 -28.70
CA LEU A 207 -7.08 -2.91 -27.44
C LEU A 207 -6.71 -1.82 -26.40
N ALA A 208 -7.00 -0.55 -26.67
CA ALA A 208 -6.67 0.57 -25.78
C ALA A 208 -7.33 0.44 -24.39
N SER A 209 -8.45 -0.28 -24.28
CA SER A 209 -9.12 -0.58 -23.01
C SER A 209 -8.29 -1.48 -22.08
N LEU A 210 -7.36 -2.26 -22.64
CA LEU A 210 -6.49 -3.16 -21.88
C LEU A 210 -5.30 -2.44 -21.22
N GLY A 211 -4.96 -1.25 -21.69
CA GLY A 211 -3.87 -0.45 -21.14
C GLY A 211 -3.12 0.35 -22.20
N LYS A 212 -1.91 0.78 -21.85
CA LYS A 212 -1.04 1.54 -22.76
C LYS A 212 -0.10 0.59 -23.49
N TRP A 213 -0.28 0.52 -24.80
CA TRP A 213 0.52 -0.29 -25.71
C TRP A 213 1.69 0.53 -26.26
N LEU A 214 2.87 -0.09 -26.32
CA LEU A 214 4.05 0.49 -26.96
C LEU A 214 4.74 -0.60 -27.78
N MET A 215 4.85 -0.39 -29.09
CA MET A 215 5.57 -1.33 -29.94
C MET A 215 7.07 -1.26 -29.63
N THR A 216 7.69 -2.40 -29.32
CA THR A 216 9.11 -2.49 -28.98
C THR A 216 9.96 -3.07 -30.09
N MET A 217 9.44 -4.04 -30.84
CA MET A 217 10.18 -4.67 -31.94
C MET A 217 9.22 -5.25 -32.99
N GLN A 218 9.70 -5.34 -34.22
CA GLN A 218 9.06 -6.07 -35.32
C GLN A 218 10.11 -6.95 -36.01
N ASN A 219 9.75 -8.20 -36.33
CA ASN A 219 10.57 -9.10 -37.13
C ASN A 219 10.10 -9.12 -38.60
N GLN A 220 11.01 -9.41 -39.52
CA GLN A 220 10.71 -9.65 -40.94
C GLN A 220 9.83 -10.89 -41.18
N LYS A 221 9.68 -11.74 -40.15
CA LYS A 221 8.81 -12.93 -40.16
C LYS A 221 7.34 -12.66 -39.79
N GLY A 222 6.97 -11.39 -39.57
CA GLY A 222 5.61 -11.01 -39.18
C GLY A 222 5.35 -11.12 -37.67
N ASP A 223 6.40 -11.22 -36.85
CA ASP A 223 6.26 -11.20 -35.39
C ASP A 223 6.33 -9.76 -34.88
N TYR A 224 5.40 -9.38 -34.01
CA TYR A 224 5.37 -8.06 -33.38
C TYR A 224 5.46 -8.19 -31.87
N TRP A 225 6.36 -7.42 -31.26
CA TRP A 225 6.48 -7.32 -29.81
C TRP A 225 5.96 -5.98 -29.31
N PHE A 226 5.11 -6.07 -28.29
CA PHE A 226 4.54 -4.92 -27.62
C PHE A 226 4.76 -4.99 -26.12
N ASP A 227 5.05 -3.83 -25.55
CA ASP A 227 5.01 -3.59 -24.13
C ASP A 227 3.62 -3.05 -23.77
N LEU A 228 2.88 -3.80 -22.97
CA LEU A 228 1.59 -3.40 -22.43
C LEU A 228 1.73 -3.02 -20.96
N ARG A 229 1.47 -1.76 -20.65
CA ARG A 229 1.32 -1.30 -19.27
C ARG A 229 -0.15 -1.40 -18.86
N THR A 230 -0.46 -2.31 -17.95
CA THR A 230 -1.83 -2.57 -17.49
C THR A 230 -1.90 -2.82 -15.99
N THR A 231 -3.09 -2.68 -15.40
CA THR A 231 -3.38 -3.12 -14.04
C THR A 231 -3.91 -4.55 -13.96
N LEU A 232 -4.18 -5.18 -15.10
CA LEU A 232 -4.66 -6.56 -15.18
C LEU A 232 -3.55 -7.54 -14.76
N SER A 233 -3.96 -8.65 -14.14
CA SER A 233 -3.08 -9.80 -13.93
C SER A 233 -2.83 -10.55 -15.24
N ALA A 234 -1.78 -11.38 -15.30
CA ALA A 234 -1.45 -12.17 -16.51
C ALA A 234 -2.64 -13.02 -17.00
N HIS A 235 -3.34 -13.66 -16.07
CA HIS A 235 -4.52 -14.49 -16.38
C HIS A 235 -5.70 -13.66 -16.87
N GLU A 236 -5.99 -12.52 -16.21
CA GLU A 236 -7.05 -11.61 -16.66
C GLU A 236 -6.74 -11.04 -18.05
N LEU A 237 -5.48 -10.68 -18.29
CA LEU A 237 -5.01 -10.19 -19.58
C LEU A 237 -5.19 -11.26 -20.68
N GLN A 238 -4.78 -12.50 -20.42
CA GLN A 238 -4.92 -13.60 -21.38
C GLN A 238 -6.39 -13.87 -21.71
N ALA A 239 -7.26 -13.88 -20.69
CA ALA A 239 -8.69 -14.05 -20.87
C ALA A 239 -9.32 -12.90 -21.67
N GLU A 240 -8.90 -11.65 -21.45
CA GLU A 240 -9.39 -10.50 -22.23
C GLU A 240 -8.88 -10.54 -23.68
N LEU A 241 -7.61 -10.85 -23.91
CA LEU A 241 -7.05 -10.95 -25.27
C LEU A 241 -7.70 -12.09 -26.08
N GLN A 242 -8.04 -13.21 -25.43
CA GLN A 242 -8.75 -14.34 -26.07
C GLN A 242 -10.15 -13.98 -26.59
N LYS A 243 -10.76 -12.88 -26.13
CA LYS A 243 -12.05 -12.40 -26.68
C LYS A 243 -11.90 -11.80 -28.07
N TYR A 244 -10.71 -11.32 -28.41
CA TYR A 244 -10.42 -10.59 -29.64
C TYR A 244 -9.52 -11.39 -30.59
N LEU A 245 -8.69 -12.29 -30.06
CA LEU A 245 -7.65 -13.01 -30.80
C LEU A 245 -7.65 -14.49 -30.42
N LYS A 246 -7.20 -15.35 -31.34
CA LYS A 246 -7.02 -16.78 -31.02
C LYS A 246 -5.78 -16.98 -30.16
N GLN A 247 -5.80 -17.99 -29.29
CA GLN A 247 -4.70 -18.30 -28.38
C GLN A 247 -3.38 -18.63 -29.10
N THR A 248 -3.44 -19.08 -30.36
CA THR A 248 -2.27 -19.36 -31.20
C THR A 248 -1.57 -18.11 -31.72
N ASP A 249 -2.26 -16.97 -31.71
CA ASP A 249 -1.84 -15.77 -32.43
C ASP A 249 -1.07 -14.81 -31.54
N PHE A 250 -1.02 -15.08 -30.23
CA PHE A 250 -0.30 -14.25 -29.27
C PHE A 250 0.28 -15.05 -28.10
N THR A 251 1.30 -14.49 -27.46
CA THR A 251 1.87 -15.01 -26.21
C THR A 251 2.09 -13.85 -25.25
N VAL A 252 1.61 -14.02 -24.01
CA VAL A 252 1.84 -13.07 -22.92
C VAL A 252 3.06 -13.51 -22.15
N VAL A 253 4.14 -12.75 -22.27
CA VAL A 253 5.36 -12.91 -21.48
C VAL A 253 5.28 -11.95 -20.29
N SER A 254 5.34 -12.51 -19.08
CA SER A 254 5.28 -11.68 -17.87
C SER A 254 6.48 -10.73 -17.75
N PHE A 255 6.32 -9.70 -16.94
CA PHE A 255 7.39 -8.75 -16.57
C PHE A 255 8.71 -9.41 -16.11
N LEU A 256 8.66 -10.66 -15.64
CA LEU A 256 9.83 -11.42 -15.15
C LEU A 256 10.39 -12.41 -16.19
N GLY A 257 9.93 -12.36 -17.45
CA GLY A 257 10.39 -13.27 -18.50
C GLY A 257 9.90 -14.71 -18.35
N VAL A 258 8.96 -14.97 -17.44
CA VAL A 258 8.34 -16.29 -17.27
C VAL A 258 7.12 -16.38 -18.18
N TYR A 259 7.10 -17.41 -19.02
CA TYR A 259 5.96 -17.78 -19.86
C TYR A 259 4.81 -18.30 -18.98
N SER A 260 3.59 -17.81 -19.21
CA SER A 260 2.36 -18.26 -18.56
C SER A 260 1.38 -18.79 -19.58
#